data_AF-A0A662U401-F1
#
_entry.id   AF-A0A662U401-F1
#
_cell.length_a   1.000
_cell.length_b   1.000
_cell.length_c   1.000
_cell.angle_alpha   90.00
_cell.angle_beta   90.00
_cell.angle_gamma   90.00
#
_symmetry.space_group_name_H-M   'P 1'
#
loop_
_entity.id
_entity.type
_entity.pdbx_description
1 polymer ?
#
loop_
_entity_poly.entity_id
_entity_poly.type
_entity_poly.pdbx_seq_one_letter_code
_entity_poly.pdbx_strand_id
1 'polypeptide(L)'
;KLIENDILVVGTGCWAIAAGMHGLLSPEAAKYAGPGLRKICEALKIPPCLHMGSCVDCSRILLALKALSEALNVDIPDLPVAGSAPEWMSEKAVSIGTYFVATGVFTHLGTIPPVLGSLKVTKLLTEDVEDVVGGKFYVEPDPEKAAETIISVIMEKRKKLHWPT
;
A
#
# COMPACT_ATOMS: atom_id res chain seq x y z
N LYS A 1 -8.42 1.67 -10.50
CA LYS A 1 -6.99 1.93 -10.83
C LYS A 1 -6.00 0.84 -10.41
N LEU A 2 -5.72 0.58 -9.12
CA LEU A 2 -4.66 -0.39 -8.73
C LEU A 2 -4.93 -1.83 -9.23
N ILE A 3 -6.13 -2.38 -8.97
CA ILE A 3 -6.48 -3.74 -9.40
C ILE A 3 -6.49 -3.89 -10.93
N GLU A 4 -6.84 -2.84 -11.67
CA GLU A 4 -6.79 -2.81 -13.14
C GLU A 4 -5.35 -2.94 -13.66
N ASN A 5 -4.37 -2.54 -12.86
CA ASN A 5 -2.93 -2.61 -13.16
C ASN A 5 -2.26 -3.83 -12.49
N ASP A 6 -3.02 -4.91 -12.29
CA ASP A 6 -2.54 -6.18 -11.73
C ASP A 6 -1.91 -6.09 -10.32
N ILE A 7 -2.26 -5.07 -9.55
CA ILE A 7 -1.84 -4.92 -8.15
C ILE A 7 -2.95 -5.42 -7.24
N LEU A 8 -2.67 -6.51 -6.52
CA LEU A 8 -3.53 -7.01 -5.45
C LEU A 8 -3.68 -5.94 -4.38
N VAL A 9 -4.92 -5.63 -4.01
CA VAL A 9 -5.18 -4.70 -2.91
C VAL A 9 -5.56 -5.51 -1.68
N VAL A 10 -4.93 -5.21 -0.55
CA VAL A 10 -5.35 -5.71 0.76
C VAL A 10 -5.61 -4.52 1.66
N GLY A 11 -6.55 -4.65 2.59
CA GLY A 11 -6.80 -3.54 3.49
C GLY A 11 -7.76 -3.81 4.63
N THR A 12 -7.87 -2.81 5.48
CA THR A 12 -8.50 -2.91 6.81
C THR A 12 -9.37 -1.69 7.09
N GLY A 13 -10.09 -1.74 8.22
CA GLY A 13 -10.80 -0.57 8.76
C GLY A 13 -11.82 0.03 7.78
N CYS A 14 -11.93 1.35 7.77
CA CYS A 14 -12.94 2.05 6.96
C CYS A 14 -12.75 1.85 5.45
N TRP A 15 -11.53 1.61 4.97
CA TRP A 15 -11.30 1.27 3.56
C TRP A 15 -12.04 -0.01 3.18
N ALA A 16 -12.03 -1.03 4.04
CA ALA A 16 -12.68 -2.30 3.74
C ALA A 16 -14.20 -2.14 3.66
N ILE A 17 -14.77 -1.25 4.47
CA ILE A 17 -16.19 -0.90 4.40
C ILE A 17 -16.50 -0.24 3.05
N ALA A 18 -15.70 0.74 2.64
CA ALA A 18 -15.85 1.42 1.35
C ALA A 18 -15.72 0.44 0.17
N ALA A 19 -14.69 -0.42 0.17
CA ALA A 19 -14.48 -1.43 -0.86
C ALA A 19 -15.63 -2.45 -0.90
N GLY A 20 -16.16 -2.85 0.26
CA GLY A 20 -17.32 -3.74 0.36
C GLY A 20 -18.59 -3.13 -0.21
N MET A 21 -18.89 -1.87 0.14
CA MET A 21 -20.04 -1.15 -0.42
C MET A 21 -19.93 -0.96 -1.94
N HIS A 22 -18.72 -0.80 -2.46
CA HIS A 22 -18.48 -0.73 -3.91
C HIS A 22 -18.52 -2.10 -4.61
N GLY A 23 -18.62 -3.20 -3.85
CA GLY A 23 -18.66 -4.56 -4.39
C GLY A 23 -17.28 -5.14 -4.75
N LEU A 24 -16.17 -4.50 -4.36
CA LEU A 24 -14.81 -4.95 -4.70
C LEU A 24 -14.34 -6.17 -3.89
N LEU A 25 -15.03 -6.50 -2.80
CA LEU A 25 -14.74 -7.67 -1.96
C LEU A 25 -15.45 -8.95 -2.41
N SER A 26 -16.18 -8.91 -3.54
CA SER A 26 -16.83 -10.09 -4.13
C SER A 26 -15.89 -10.79 -5.12
N PRO A 27 -15.84 -12.13 -5.21
CA PRO A 27 -15.03 -12.83 -6.21
C PRO A 27 -15.31 -12.36 -7.65
N GLU A 28 -16.55 -11.98 -7.97
CA GLU A 28 -16.96 -11.46 -9.29
C GLU A 28 -16.29 -10.13 -9.63
N ALA A 29 -15.74 -9.41 -8.64
CA ALA A 29 -14.98 -8.19 -8.85
C ALA A 29 -13.65 -8.44 -9.58
N ALA A 30 -13.21 -9.70 -9.72
CA ALA A 30 -12.06 -10.07 -10.56
C ALA A 30 -12.20 -9.57 -12.00
N LYS A 31 -13.43 -9.34 -12.50
CA LYS A 31 -13.67 -8.73 -13.83
C LYS A 31 -13.15 -7.29 -13.97
N TYR A 32 -12.94 -6.58 -12.86
CA TYR A 32 -12.37 -5.23 -12.83
C TYR A 32 -10.84 -5.24 -12.71
N ALA A 33 -10.24 -6.40 -12.42
CA ALA A 33 -8.80 -6.53 -12.33
C ALA A 33 -8.16 -6.68 -13.72
N GLY A 34 -6.87 -6.35 -13.79
CA GLY A 34 -6.05 -6.63 -14.97
C GLY A 34 -5.95 -8.14 -15.24
N PRO A 35 -5.41 -8.54 -16.42
CA PRO A 35 -5.40 -9.94 -16.84
C PRO A 35 -4.65 -10.88 -15.88
N GLY A 36 -3.54 -10.43 -15.30
CA GLY A 36 -2.72 -11.24 -14.40
C GLY A 36 -3.41 -11.50 -13.07
N LEU A 37 -3.86 -10.44 -12.40
CA LEU A 37 -4.56 -10.52 -11.12
C LEU A 37 -5.90 -11.23 -11.26
N ARG A 38 -6.64 -10.94 -12.34
CA ARG A 38 -7.91 -11.64 -12.64
C ARG A 38 -7.72 -13.14 -12.72
N LYS A 39 -6.71 -13.61 -13.46
CA LYS A 39 -6.41 -15.05 -13.60
C LYS A 39 -6.14 -15.70 -12.23
N ILE A 40 -5.37 -15.05 -11.37
CA ILE A 40 -5.07 -15.55 -10.02
C ILE A 40 -6.34 -15.56 -9.15
N CYS A 41 -7.13 -14.49 -9.19
CA CYS A 41 -8.37 -14.37 -8.43
C CYS A 41 -9.39 -15.45 -8.81
N GLU A 42 -9.61 -15.69 -10.11
CA GLU A 42 -10.50 -16.73 -10.62
C GLU A 42 -10.02 -18.14 -10.24
N ALA A 43 -8.70 -18.39 -10.35
CA ALA A 43 -8.12 -19.68 -9.99
C ALA A 43 -8.25 -20.01 -8.50
N LEU A 44 -8.03 -19.02 -7.63
CA LEU A 44 -8.10 -19.17 -6.17
C LEU A 44 -9.50 -18.93 -5.59
N LYS A 45 -10.45 -18.48 -6.42
CA LYS A 45 -11.81 -18.07 -6.01
C LYS A 45 -11.81 -17.00 -4.92
N ILE A 46 -10.94 -16.00 -5.07
CA ILE A 46 -10.82 -14.86 -4.16
C ILE A 46 -11.11 -13.54 -4.89
N PRO A 47 -11.57 -12.49 -4.18
CA PRO A 47 -11.67 -11.15 -4.75
C PRO A 47 -10.29 -10.51 -5.00
N PRO A 48 -10.18 -9.53 -5.90
CA PRO A 48 -8.94 -8.75 -6.13
C PRO A 48 -8.62 -7.76 -5.00
N CYS A 49 -9.58 -7.54 -4.09
CA CYS A 49 -9.42 -6.75 -2.87
C CYS A 49 -9.67 -7.66 -1.65
N LEU A 50 -8.66 -7.87 -0.80
CA LEU A 50 -8.76 -8.73 0.38
C LEU A 50 -8.98 -7.92 1.65
N HIS A 51 -10.09 -8.17 2.35
CA HIS A 51 -10.34 -7.61 3.66
C HIS A 51 -9.54 -8.36 4.73
N MET A 52 -8.61 -7.65 5.39
CA MET A 52 -7.74 -8.21 6.43
C MET A 52 -8.15 -7.81 7.86
N GLY A 53 -9.35 -7.24 8.08
CA GLY A 53 -9.88 -6.93 9.41
C GLY A 53 -9.86 -5.44 9.78
N SER A 54 -9.76 -5.16 11.07
CA SER A 54 -9.83 -3.83 11.69
C SER A 54 -8.50 -3.06 11.63
N CYS A 55 -8.45 -1.82 12.15
CA CYS A 55 -7.22 -1.03 12.18
C CYS A 55 -6.06 -1.70 12.94
N VAL A 56 -6.33 -2.50 13.98
CA VAL A 56 -5.27 -3.25 14.69
C VAL A 56 -4.79 -4.46 13.89
N ASP A 57 -5.61 -4.94 12.96
CA ASP A 57 -5.27 -6.04 12.05
C ASP A 57 -4.36 -5.60 10.89
N CYS A 58 -4.00 -4.31 10.79
CA CYS A 58 -2.86 -3.89 9.97
C CYS A 58 -1.56 -4.62 10.35
N SER A 59 -1.46 -5.12 11.58
CA SER A 59 -0.40 -6.05 12.01
C SER A 59 -0.32 -7.31 11.14
N ARG A 60 -1.44 -7.81 10.59
CA ARG A 60 -1.47 -8.95 9.66
C ARG A 60 -0.79 -8.62 8.34
N ILE A 61 -0.91 -7.37 7.88
CA ILE A 61 -0.20 -6.91 6.68
C ILE A 61 1.31 -6.95 6.95
N LEU A 62 1.78 -6.47 8.11
CA LEU A 62 3.20 -6.57 8.48
C LEU A 62 3.69 -8.02 8.53
N LEU A 63 2.89 -8.95 9.08
CA LEU A 63 3.21 -10.37 9.07
C LEU A 63 3.27 -10.95 7.66
N ALA A 64 2.36 -10.54 6.76
CA ALA A 64 2.39 -10.95 5.37
C ALA A 64 3.63 -10.43 4.63
N LEU A 65 4.01 -9.16 4.85
CA LEU A 65 5.22 -8.57 4.30
C LEU A 65 6.46 -9.31 4.79
N LYS A 66 6.56 -9.59 6.10
CA LYS A 66 7.64 -10.39 6.67
C LYS A 66 7.71 -11.79 6.07
N ALA A 67 6.58 -12.48 5.92
CA ALA A 67 6.56 -13.82 5.34
C ALA A 67 7.03 -13.81 3.87
N LEU A 68 6.66 -12.78 3.10
CA LEU A 68 7.14 -12.61 1.72
C LEU A 68 8.64 -12.29 1.67
N SER A 69 9.13 -11.42 2.54
CA SER A 69 10.54 -11.05 2.59
C SER A 69 11.42 -12.25 2.95
N GLU A 70 11.01 -13.04 3.94
CA GLU A 70 11.68 -14.30 4.34
C GLU A 70 11.66 -15.34 3.20
N ALA A 71 10.51 -15.52 2.53
CA ALA A 71 10.39 -16.49 1.43
C ALA A 71 11.23 -16.11 0.20
N LEU A 72 11.45 -14.82 -0.03
CA LEU A 72 12.25 -14.30 -1.14
C LEU A 72 13.71 -14.05 -0.76
N ASN A 73 14.06 -14.18 0.53
CA ASN A 73 15.37 -13.83 1.09
C ASN A 73 15.80 -12.39 0.73
N VAL A 74 14.88 -11.44 0.90
CA VAL A 74 15.09 -9.99 0.74
C VAL A 74 14.57 -9.26 1.97
N ASP A 75 14.83 -7.96 2.09
CA ASP A 75 14.24 -7.16 3.16
C ASP A 75 12.87 -6.57 2.73
N ILE A 76 12.05 -6.15 3.68
CA ILE A 76 10.73 -5.55 3.40
C ILE A 76 10.82 -4.29 2.51
N PRO A 77 11.80 -3.38 2.68
CA PRO A 77 11.97 -2.26 1.77
C PRO A 77 12.17 -2.66 0.30
N ASP A 78 12.64 -3.86 -0.01
CA ASP A 78 12.86 -4.32 -1.39
C ASP A 78 11.58 -4.86 -2.03
N LEU A 79 10.58 -5.23 -1.23
CA LEU A 79 9.34 -5.80 -1.73
C LEU A 79 8.57 -4.77 -2.61
N PRO A 80 7.94 -5.22 -3.71
CA PRO A 80 7.16 -4.35 -4.58
C PRO A 80 5.77 -4.08 -3.97
N VAL A 81 5.74 -3.33 -2.87
CA VAL A 81 4.56 -3.02 -2.06
C VAL A 81 4.50 -1.53 -1.69
N ALA A 82 3.31 -1.06 -1.35
CA ALA A 82 3.08 0.28 -0.83
C ALA A 82 1.92 0.28 0.17
N GLY A 83 1.96 1.21 1.13
CA GLY A 83 0.87 1.54 2.04
C GLY A 83 0.09 2.76 1.53
N SER A 84 -1.18 2.87 1.89
CA SER A 84 -2.02 4.03 1.51
C SER A 84 -3.09 4.29 2.55
N ALA A 85 -3.20 5.55 2.98
CA ALA A 85 -4.29 6.07 3.80
C ALA A 85 -4.91 7.30 3.10
N PRO A 86 -5.84 7.10 2.15
CA PRO A 86 -6.36 8.19 1.31
C PRO A 86 -7.15 9.25 2.09
N GLU A 87 -7.95 8.82 3.07
CA GLU A 87 -8.90 9.67 3.79
C GLU A 87 -8.68 9.60 5.31
N TRP A 88 -7.43 9.62 5.74
CA TRP A 88 -7.10 9.49 7.16
C TRP A 88 -7.46 10.76 7.95
N MET A 89 -7.85 10.58 9.22
CA MET A 89 -8.15 11.70 10.12
C MET A 89 -7.64 11.53 11.55
N SER A 90 -7.41 10.28 12.00
CA SER A 90 -7.10 9.98 13.40
C SER A 90 -5.61 9.87 13.68
N GLU A 91 -5.20 10.16 14.91
CA GLU A 91 -3.83 9.93 15.40
C GLU A 91 -3.43 8.44 15.31
N LYS A 92 -4.40 7.52 15.41
CA LYS A 92 -4.16 6.10 15.15
C LYS A 92 -3.68 5.86 13.73
N ALA A 93 -4.24 6.56 12.74
CA ALA A 93 -3.80 6.43 11.35
C ALA A 93 -2.41 7.04 11.14
N VAL A 94 -2.05 8.11 11.87
CA VAL A 94 -0.68 8.65 11.89
C VAL A 94 0.30 7.61 12.42
N SER A 95 -0.02 6.96 13.55
CA SER A 95 0.79 5.88 14.12
C SER A 95 0.94 4.71 13.15
N ILE A 96 -0.15 4.32 12.47
CA ILE A 96 -0.15 3.28 11.43
C ILE A 96 0.78 3.64 10.28
N GLY A 97 0.60 4.82 9.68
CA GLY A 97 1.48 5.26 8.60
C GLY A 97 2.94 5.29 9.05
N THR A 98 3.20 5.75 10.27
CA THR A 98 4.56 5.83 10.82
C THR A 98 5.22 4.45 10.94
N TYR A 99 4.53 3.43 11.47
CA TYR A 99 5.15 2.11 11.57
C TYR A 99 5.26 1.40 10.22
N PHE A 100 4.39 1.69 9.24
CA PHE A 100 4.57 1.20 7.87
C PHE A 100 5.85 1.79 7.26
N VAL A 101 6.04 3.11 7.37
CA VAL A 101 7.27 3.79 6.92
C VAL A 101 8.50 3.23 7.63
N ALA A 102 8.44 3.06 8.96
CA ALA A 102 9.54 2.51 9.76
C ALA A 102 9.87 1.04 9.40
N THR A 103 8.94 0.31 8.79
CA THR A 103 9.16 -1.06 8.28
C THR A 103 9.63 -1.07 6.82
N GLY A 104 9.96 0.09 6.25
CA GLY A 104 10.44 0.18 4.86
C GLY A 104 9.37 0.37 3.80
N VAL A 105 8.12 0.55 4.20
CA VAL A 105 7.01 0.64 3.25
C VAL A 105 6.80 2.09 2.81
N PHE A 106 6.89 2.35 1.50
CA PHE A 106 6.43 3.60 0.91
C PHE A 106 4.96 3.82 1.24
N THR A 107 4.60 4.91 1.91
CA THR A 107 3.27 5.11 2.48
C THR A 107 2.64 6.40 2.01
N HIS A 108 1.59 6.27 1.19
CA HIS A 108 0.78 7.37 0.70
C HIS A 108 -0.22 7.88 1.76
N LEU A 109 -0.38 9.20 1.86
CA LEU A 109 -1.41 9.91 2.63
C LEU A 109 -2.19 10.84 1.71
N GLY A 110 -3.50 10.65 1.59
CA GLY A 110 -4.34 11.54 0.77
C GLY A 110 -4.81 12.81 1.50
N THR A 111 -4.64 12.85 2.82
CA THR A 111 -4.85 14.06 3.63
C THR A 111 -3.50 14.61 4.11
N ILE A 112 -3.33 15.93 4.03
CA ILE A 112 -2.07 16.59 4.38
C ILE A 112 -1.87 16.56 5.91
N PRO A 113 -0.77 15.97 6.43
CA PRO A 113 -0.47 16.01 7.85
C PRO A 113 -0.10 17.44 8.31
N PRO A 114 -0.37 17.80 9.58
CA PRO A 114 -0.13 19.15 10.11
C PRO A 114 1.36 19.40 10.43
N VAL A 115 2.25 19.18 9.45
CA VAL A 115 3.72 19.31 9.57
C VAL A 115 4.32 20.38 8.67
N LEU A 116 3.52 20.97 7.76
CA LEU A 116 3.99 21.92 6.76
C LEU A 116 4.55 23.24 7.34
N GLY A 117 4.31 23.52 8.62
CA GLY A 117 4.94 24.65 9.31
C GLY A 117 6.46 24.51 9.47
N SER A 118 7.02 23.31 9.28
CA SER A 118 8.46 23.07 9.32
C SER A 118 8.91 22.30 8.08
N LEU A 119 9.56 23.01 7.15
CA LEU A 119 10.15 22.39 5.95
C LEU A 119 11.14 21.26 6.29
N LYS A 120 11.86 21.39 7.42
CA LYS A 120 12.78 20.35 7.89
C LYS A 120 12.03 19.08 8.28
N VAL A 121 10.89 19.18 8.95
CA VAL A 121 10.08 18.01 9.31
C VAL A 121 9.41 17.41 8.08
N THR A 122 8.88 18.25 7.18
CA THR A 122 8.31 17.77 5.91
C THR A 122 9.34 16.97 5.12
N LYS A 123 10.52 17.54 4.87
CA LYS A 123 11.62 16.86 4.15
C LYS A 123 12.07 15.59 4.85
N LEU A 124 12.18 15.61 6.18
CA LEU A 124 12.50 14.42 6.95
C LEU A 124 11.50 13.29 6.67
N LEU A 125 10.21 13.58 6.72
CA LEU A 125 9.15 12.57 6.57
C LEU A 125 8.97 12.07 5.13
N THR A 126 9.25 12.91 4.13
CA THR A 126 8.99 12.60 2.72
C THR A 126 10.24 12.24 1.91
N GLU A 127 11.44 12.46 2.45
CA GLU A 127 12.71 12.21 1.77
C GLU A 127 13.73 11.56 2.71
N ASP A 128 14.23 12.27 3.72
CA ASP A 128 15.43 11.85 4.47
C ASP A 128 15.24 10.55 5.27
N VAL A 129 14.01 10.23 5.68
CA VAL A 129 13.71 8.98 6.40
C VAL A 129 13.91 7.74 5.52
N GLU A 130 13.83 7.87 4.19
CA GLU A 130 14.05 6.74 3.26
C GLU A 130 15.48 6.21 3.36
N ASP A 131 16.47 7.07 3.56
CA ASP A 131 17.88 6.67 3.73
C ASP A 131 18.13 5.94 5.07
N VAL A 132 17.20 6.07 6.03
CA VAL A 132 17.32 5.48 7.37
C VAL A 132 16.60 4.14 7.46
N VAL A 133 15.37 4.05 6.95
CA VAL A 133 14.51 2.85 7.11
C VAL A 133 14.00 2.27 5.79
N GLY A 134 14.33 2.87 4.64
CA GLY A 134 13.92 2.39 3.31
C GLY A 134 12.47 2.73 2.90
N GLY A 135 11.69 3.29 3.83
CA GLY A 135 10.32 3.77 3.61
C GLY A 135 10.23 5.27 3.81
N LYS A 136 9.19 5.89 3.22
CA LYS A 136 8.89 7.33 3.35
C LYS A 136 7.42 7.61 3.18
N PHE A 137 6.99 8.79 3.62
CA PHE A 137 5.67 9.30 3.31
C PHE A 137 5.61 9.94 1.93
N TYR A 138 4.44 9.85 1.30
CA TYR A 138 4.09 10.60 0.11
C TYR A 138 2.70 11.20 0.29
N VAL A 139 2.54 12.49 0.06
CA VAL A 139 1.27 13.21 0.29
C VAL A 139 0.68 13.62 -1.05
N GLU A 140 -0.48 13.07 -1.39
CA GLU A 140 -1.18 13.35 -2.66
C GLU A 140 -2.70 13.22 -2.52
N PRO A 141 -3.44 14.34 -2.49
CA PRO A 141 -4.89 14.30 -2.36
C PRO A 141 -5.62 13.74 -3.59
N ASP A 142 -5.01 13.75 -4.78
CA ASP A 142 -5.61 13.20 -5.99
C ASP A 142 -5.42 11.66 -6.05
N PRO A 143 -6.49 10.86 -5.92
CA PRO A 143 -6.37 9.40 -5.87
C PRO A 143 -5.82 8.80 -7.18
N GLU A 144 -6.00 9.46 -8.33
CA GLU A 144 -5.45 8.96 -9.61
C GLU A 144 -3.93 9.16 -9.66
N LYS A 145 -3.43 10.34 -9.28
CA LYS A 145 -1.98 10.60 -9.17
C LYS A 145 -1.33 9.74 -8.08
N ALA A 146 -2.04 9.54 -6.98
CA ALA A 146 -1.58 8.66 -5.92
C ALA A 146 -1.41 7.23 -6.43
N ALA A 147 -2.40 6.71 -7.17
CA ALA A 147 -2.32 5.38 -7.77
C ALA A 147 -1.20 5.28 -8.80
N GLU A 148 -1.02 6.27 -9.68
CA GLU A 148 0.07 6.31 -10.66
C GLU A 148 1.45 6.28 -10.00
N THR A 149 1.64 7.06 -8.94
CA THR A 149 2.89 7.07 -8.17
C THR A 149 3.12 5.73 -7.46
N ILE A 150 2.09 5.16 -6.84
CA ILE A 150 2.17 3.83 -6.19
C ILE A 150 2.56 2.75 -7.21
N ILE A 151 1.93 2.74 -8.39
CA ILE A 151 2.28 1.81 -9.48
C ILE A 151 3.74 1.99 -9.88
N SER A 152 4.20 3.23 -10.07
CA SER A 152 5.59 3.53 -10.43
C SER A 152 6.59 3.01 -9.38
N VAL A 153 6.32 3.24 -8.09
CA VAL A 153 7.15 2.75 -6.98
C VAL A 153 7.22 1.22 -6.99
N ILE A 154 6.09 0.55 -7.13
CA ILE A 154 6.03 -0.93 -7.23
C ILE A 154 6.87 -1.43 -8.41
N MET A 155 6.77 -0.79 -9.57
CA MET A 155 7.56 -1.15 -10.75
C MET A 155 9.06 -0.89 -10.57
N GLU A 156 9.44 0.18 -9.87
CA GLU A 156 10.84 0.43 -9.53
C GLU A 156 11.41 -0.66 -8.61
N LYS A 157 10.67 -1.06 -7.57
CA LYS A 157 11.07 -2.16 -6.68
C LYS A 157 11.20 -3.48 -7.44
N ARG A 158 10.28 -3.79 -8.37
CA ARG A 158 10.41 -4.94 -9.28
C ARG A 158 11.69 -4.89 -10.12
N LYS A 159 12.05 -3.73 -10.67
CA LYS A 159 13.30 -3.54 -11.43
C LYS A 159 14.53 -3.78 -10.56
N LYS A 160 14.53 -3.29 -9.31
CA LYS A 160 15.61 -3.51 -8.33
C LYS A 160 15.78 -5.00 -7.99
N LEU A 161 14.68 -5.75 -7.96
CA LEU A 161 14.67 -7.21 -7.81
C LEU A 161 14.97 -7.99 -9.11
N HIS A 162 15.23 -7.29 -10.22
CA HIS A 162 15.43 -7.88 -11.55
C HIS A 162 14.23 -8.70 -12.06
N TRP A 163 13.02 -8.33 -11.65
CA TRP A 163 11.79 -8.96 -12.11
C TRP A 163 11.26 -8.25 -13.38
N PRO A 164 10.54 -8.97 -14.26
CA PRO A 164 9.87 -8.34 -15.40
C PRO A 164 8.84 -7.32 -14.92
N THR A 165 8.71 -6.19 -15.63
CA THR A 165 7.73 -5.13 -15.33
C THR A 165 6.54 -5.22 -16.25
#